data_AF-A0AA88GKC0-F1
#
_entry.id   AF-A0AA88GKC0-F1
#
_cell.length_a   1.000
_cell.length_b   1.000
_cell.length_c   1.000
_cell.angle_alpha   90.00
_cell.angle_beta   90.00
_cell.angle_gamma   90.00
#
_symmetry.space_group_name_H-M   'P 1'
#
loop_
_entity.id
_entity.type
_entity.pdbx_description
1 polymer ?
#
loop_
_entity_poly.entity_id
_entity_poly.type
_entity_poly.pdbx_seq_one_letter_code
_entity_poly.pdbx_strand_id
1 'polypeptide(L)'
;MQQSTLLESSSCTSSESKSCDHEPKNSTTTSNPSHENYGNYSRYIVDASLCGVGSHLRKLGVDTEYSKSYSDSYILYLARTQDRIIITRSTKLLQKINQQKEKIENYKKKLEILKDRQVVKSLIQQRLMKPKTEEEIEEEIHELTEMIEEEKPYNYYWLTSIGKYEQLLEVVNHFKIIFIPEKLFGRCYSCNGVVIEVKKEDIEHLVYEKTYLNTEKFTQCQNCKTCFWGDAERGNAYQRKFFQNSISFCALYSYHPDSTRDDSSK
;
A
#
# COMPACT_ATOMS: atom_id res chain seq x y z
N MET A 1 -15.93 13.43 4.86
CA MET A 1 -15.02 13.64 3.71
C MET A 1 -14.50 15.05 3.84
N GLN A 2 -13.18 15.27 3.91
CA GLN A 2 -12.66 16.62 3.69
C GLN A 2 -13.13 17.02 2.29
N GLN A 3 -13.84 18.14 2.19
CA GLN A 3 -14.36 18.59 0.90
C GLN A 3 -13.17 18.82 -0.03
N SER A 4 -13.29 18.26 -1.22
CA SER A 4 -12.36 18.44 -2.33
C SER A 4 -13.14 19.09 -3.46
N THR A 5 -12.47 19.90 -4.27
CA THR A 5 -13.01 20.31 -5.57
C THR A 5 -12.95 19.10 -6.50
N LEU A 6 -14.10 18.48 -6.76
CA LEU A 6 -14.29 17.67 -7.96
C LEU A 6 -14.65 18.66 -9.07
N LEU A 7 -13.72 18.89 -10.00
CA LEU A 7 -14.06 19.51 -11.27
C LEU A 7 -14.88 18.49 -12.06
N GLU A 8 -16.15 18.78 -12.28
CA GLU A 8 -17.01 18.01 -13.17
C GLU A 8 -16.49 18.10 -14.60
N SER A 9 -16.23 16.95 -15.21
CA SER A 9 -15.87 16.80 -16.61
C SER A 9 -17.03 17.26 -17.50
N SER A 10 -16.92 18.45 -18.07
CA SER A 10 -17.77 18.90 -19.17
C SER A 10 -17.21 18.35 -20.49
N SER A 11 -18.02 17.53 -21.15
CA SER A 11 -17.81 17.08 -22.52
C SER A 11 -17.80 18.27 -23.48
N CYS A 12 -16.75 18.43 -24.28
CA CYS A 12 -16.84 19.17 -25.54
C CYS A 12 -15.94 18.54 -26.59
N THR A 13 -16.50 18.43 -27.78
CA THR A 13 -16.03 17.71 -28.96
C THR A 13 -15.03 18.52 -29.78
N SER A 14 -14.05 17.80 -30.33
CA SER A 14 -13.34 17.98 -31.61
C SER A 14 -12.48 19.21 -31.91
N SER A 15 -11.26 18.85 -32.37
CA SER A 15 -10.37 19.47 -33.38
C SER A 15 -9.68 20.79 -33.07
N GLU A 16 -8.35 20.75 -32.92
CA GLU A 16 -7.41 21.09 -34.00
C GLU A 16 -5.95 20.84 -33.58
N SER A 17 -5.19 20.25 -34.50
CA SER A 17 -3.77 19.92 -34.42
C SER A 17 -2.90 21.15 -34.66
N LYS A 18 -1.95 21.45 -33.76
CA LYS A 18 -0.73 22.19 -34.08
C LYS A 18 0.47 21.61 -33.32
N SER A 19 1.43 21.11 -34.10
CA SER A 19 2.76 20.74 -33.62
C SER A 19 3.55 21.98 -33.24
N CYS A 20 4.24 21.92 -32.10
CA CYS A 20 5.39 22.76 -31.83
C CYS A 20 6.50 21.87 -31.29
N ASP A 21 7.52 21.68 -32.12
CA ASP A 21 8.79 21.05 -31.79
C ASP A 21 9.49 21.82 -30.67
N HIS A 22 9.83 21.16 -29.57
CA HIS A 22 10.90 21.60 -28.67
C HIS A 22 11.73 20.39 -28.24
N GLU A 23 13.00 20.41 -28.68
CA GLU A 23 14.05 19.44 -28.36
C GLU A 23 14.32 19.35 -26.84
N PRO A 24 14.73 18.17 -26.35
CA PRO A 24 14.99 17.94 -24.93
C PRO A 24 16.36 18.49 -24.53
N LYS A 25 16.40 19.43 -23.59
CA LYS A 25 17.64 19.84 -22.92
C LYS A 25 17.92 18.92 -21.74
N ASN A 26 19.08 18.26 -21.82
CA ASN A 26 19.71 17.44 -20.78
C ASN A 26 20.06 18.25 -19.51
N SER A 27 20.30 17.48 -18.43
CA SER A 27 20.75 17.86 -17.07
C SER A 27 19.57 18.22 -16.13
N THR A 28 19.45 17.69 -14.92
CA THR A 28 20.43 17.11 -14.00
C THR A 28 19.70 16.11 -13.10
N THR A 29 20.32 14.98 -12.82
CA THR A 29 19.89 13.97 -11.83
C THR A 29 19.61 14.62 -10.47
N THR A 30 18.34 14.82 -10.14
CA THR A 30 17.90 15.07 -8.76
C THR A 30 17.20 13.82 -8.26
N SER A 31 17.88 13.10 -7.37
CA SER A 31 17.37 12.00 -6.56
C SER A 31 15.95 12.28 -6.05
N ASN A 32 15.03 11.37 -6.34
CA ASN A 32 13.64 11.39 -5.86
C ASN A 32 13.59 11.57 -4.32
N PRO A 33 12.86 12.56 -3.78
CA PRO A 33 12.72 12.78 -2.34
C PRO A 33 11.68 11.84 -1.70
N SER A 34 11.58 10.58 -2.16
CA SER A 34 10.50 9.66 -1.77
C SER A 34 10.74 8.89 -0.46
N HIS A 35 11.74 9.27 0.34
CA HIS A 35 12.12 8.55 1.56
C HIS A 35 12.35 9.47 2.78
N GLU A 36 11.62 10.57 2.91
CA GLU A 36 11.64 11.34 4.16
C GLU A 36 10.72 10.69 5.21
N ASN A 37 11.33 9.90 6.10
CA ASN A 37 11.08 9.75 7.54
C ASN A 37 9.63 9.81 8.09
N TYR A 38 8.65 9.22 7.42
CA TYR A 38 7.38 8.84 8.07
C TYR A 38 7.63 7.60 8.94
N GLY A 39 8.05 7.80 10.20
CA GLY A 39 8.49 6.77 11.15
C GLY A 39 8.07 5.32 10.88
N ASN A 40 9.08 4.47 10.67
CA ASN A 40 9.19 3.01 10.58
C ASN A 40 7.95 2.08 10.49
N TYR A 41 6.83 2.51 9.89
CA TYR A 41 5.75 1.59 9.56
C TYR A 41 6.03 0.91 8.23
N SER A 42 5.78 -0.40 8.19
CA SER A 42 5.71 -1.14 6.93
C SER A 42 4.64 -0.54 6.01
N ARG A 43 4.77 -0.78 4.71
CA ARG A 43 3.74 -0.42 3.73
C ARG A 43 2.72 -1.55 3.65
N TYR A 44 1.45 -1.19 3.49
CA TYR A 44 0.36 -2.16 3.44
C TYR A 44 -0.38 -2.11 2.11
N ILE A 45 -0.98 -3.22 1.73
CA ILE A 45 -2.05 -3.28 0.73
C ILE A 45 -3.23 -4.05 1.32
N VAL A 46 -4.42 -3.48 1.20
CA VAL A 46 -5.64 -3.99 1.82
C VAL A 46 -6.61 -4.37 0.71
N ASP A 47 -7.20 -5.56 0.81
CA ASP A 47 -8.19 -5.99 -0.19
C ASP A 47 -9.52 -5.22 -0.05
N ALA A 48 -10.37 -5.27 -1.10
CA ALA A 48 -11.59 -4.48 -1.16
C ALA A 48 -12.59 -4.73 -0.01
N SER A 49 -12.57 -5.93 0.59
CA SER A 49 -13.42 -6.30 1.73
C SER A 49 -13.10 -5.52 3.00
N LEU A 50 -11.92 -4.88 3.06
CA LEU A 50 -11.39 -4.20 4.23
C LEU A 50 -11.20 -2.69 4.00
N CYS A 51 -12.01 -2.09 3.12
CA CYS A 51 -11.90 -0.66 2.80
C CYS A 51 -11.95 0.28 4.03
N GLY A 52 -12.67 -0.11 5.10
CA GLY A 52 -12.70 0.62 6.37
C GLY A 52 -11.37 0.62 7.11
N VAL A 53 -10.63 -0.50 7.05
CA VAL A 53 -9.27 -0.61 7.59
C VAL A 53 -8.31 0.26 6.78
N GLY A 54 -8.28 0.10 5.46
CA GLY A 54 -7.37 0.88 4.60
C GLY A 54 -7.60 2.39 4.73
N SER A 55 -8.87 2.79 4.81
CA SER A 55 -9.31 4.16 5.11
C SER A 55 -8.73 4.72 6.40
N HIS A 56 -8.75 3.92 7.47
CA HIS A 56 -8.27 4.34 8.79
C HIS A 56 -6.74 4.42 8.82
N LEU A 57 -6.04 3.44 8.24
CA LEU A 57 -4.59 3.45 8.16
C LEU A 57 -4.06 4.68 7.39
N ARG A 58 -4.69 5.04 6.26
CA ARG A 58 -4.36 6.28 5.54
C ARG A 58 -4.56 7.53 6.41
N LYS A 59 -5.63 7.59 7.22
CA LYS A 59 -5.84 8.73 8.15
C LYS A 59 -4.73 8.82 9.19
N LEU A 60 -4.27 7.69 9.73
CA LEU A 60 -3.11 7.63 10.63
C LEU A 60 -1.77 7.97 9.94
N GLY A 61 -1.79 8.28 8.64
CA GLY A 61 -0.59 8.60 7.86
C GLY A 61 0.20 7.37 7.41
N VAL A 62 -0.34 6.17 7.59
CA VAL A 62 0.30 4.91 7.18
C VAL A 62 0.10 4.69 5.68
N ASP A 63 1.18 4.38 4.97
CA ASP A 63 1.16 4.07 3.54
C ASP A 63 0.38 2.77 3.27
N THR A 64 -0.86 2.92 2.81
CA THR A 64 -1.81 1.81 2.64
C THR A 64 -2.54 1.89 1.30
N GLU A 65 -2.19 0.98 0.39
CA GLU A 65 -2.89 0.82 -0.88
C GLU A 65 -4.19 0.06 -0.70
N TYR A 66 -5.24 0.51 -1.37
CA TYR A 66 -6.48 -0.24 -1.53
C TYR A 66 -7.32 0.41 -2.63
N SER A 67 -8.01 -0.42 -3.40
CA SER A 67 -9.08 0.02 -4.30
C SER A 67 -10.08 -1.11 -4.46
N LYS A 68 -11.35 -0.74 -4.61
CA LYS A 68 -12.42 -1.70 -4.95
C LYS A 68 -12.25 -2.29 -6.35
N SER A 69 -11.47 -1.64 -7.22
CA SER A 69 -11.23 -2.08 -8.60
C SER A 69 -10.02 -2.99 -8.77
N TYR A 70 -9.21 -3.20 -7.72
CA TYR A 70 -8.01 -4.03 -7.84
C TYR A 70 -8.39 -5.51 -7.97
N SER A 71 -7.84 -6.17 -8.99
CA SER A 71 -7.88 -7.62 -9.10
C SER A 71 -6.88 -8.25 -8.12
N ASP A 72 -7.10 -9.51 -7.74
CA ASP A 72 -6.14 -10.27 -6.93
C ASP A 72 -4.73 -10.19 -7.53
N SER A 73 -4.59 -10.38 -8.84
CA SER A 73 -3.29 -10.35 -9.52
C SER A 73 -2.61 -9.00 -9.41
N TYR A 74 -3.37 -7.91 -9.45
CA TYR A 74 -2.83 -6.56 -9.28
C TYR A 74 -2.43 -6.28 -7.83
N ILE A 75 -3.20 -6.77 -6.84
CA ILE A 75 -2.81 -6.71 -5.42
C ILE A 75 -1.47 -7.42 -5.21
N LEU A 76 -1.34 -8.63 -5.74
CA LEU A 76 -0.12 -9.42 -5.67
C LEU A 76 1.06 -8.72 -6.36
N TYR A 77 0.85 -8.15 -7.55
CA TYR A 77 1.84 -7.35 -8.26
C TYR A 77 2.35 -6.17 -7.43
N LEU A 78 1.44 -5.36 -6.87
CA LEU A 78 1.81 -4.22 -6.01
C LEU A 78 2.51 -4.67 -4.74
N ALA A 79 2.07 -5.76 -4.12
CA ALA A 79 2.70 -6.31 -2.92
C ALA A 79 4.17 -6.66 -3.14
N ARG A 80 4.50 -7.30 -4.28
CA ARG A 80 5.89 -7.65 -4.60
C ARG A 80 6.71 -6.43 -5.04
N THR A 81 6.20 -5.67 -6.00
CA THR A 81 6.97 -4.55 -6.60
C THR A 81 7.19 -3.38 -5.65
N GLN A 82 6.30 -3.21 -4.67
CA GLN A 82 6.38 -2.13 -3.69
C GLN A 82 6.61 -2.64 -2.27
N ASP A 83 7.07 -3.88 -2.10
CA ASP A 83 7.36 -4.48 -0.78
C ASP A 83 6.29 -4.15 0.28
N ARG A 84 5.04 -4.52 -0.03
CA ARG A 84 3.88 -4.26 0.84
C ARG A 84 3.41 -5.54 1.50
N ILE A 85 3.03 -5.43 2.76
CA ILE A 85 2.33 -6.50 3.48
C ILE A 85 0.86 -6.50 3.06
N ILE A 86 0.38 -7.65 2.58
CA ILE A 86 -1.03 -7.84 2.20
C ILE A 86 -1.86 -8.07 3.47
N ILE A 87 -2.88 -7.26 3.74
CA ILE A 87 -3.88 -7.52 4.78
C ILE A 87 -5.16 -7.97 4.09
N THR A 88 -5.61 -9.19 4.37
CA THR A 88 -6.73 -9.79 3.64
C THR A 88 -7.65 -10.68 4.47
N ARG A 89 -8.93 -10.71 4.09
CA ARG A 89 -9.93 -11.74 4.48
C ARG A 89 -10.42 -12.57 3.31
N SER A 90 -9.90 -12.32 2.11
CA SER A 90 -10.26 -13.06 0.91
C SER A 90 -9.59 -14.43 0.91
N THR A 91 -10.38 -15.49 1.11
CA THR A 91 -9.92 -16.88 1.01
C THR A 91 -9.33 -17.19 -0.36
N LYS A 92 -9.89 -16.60 -1.43
CA LYS A 92 -9.39 -16.72 -2.80
C LYS A 92 -7.99 -16.11 -2.95
N LEU A 93 -7.76 -14.92 -2.39
CA LEU A 93 -6.45 -14.28 -2.43
C LEU A 93 -5.43 -15.09 -1.59
N LEU A 94 -5.84 -15.57 -0.42
CA LEU A 94 -5.01 -16.43 0.43
C LEU A 94 -4.63 -17.74 -0.28
N GLN A 95 -5.57 -18.36 -0.99
CA GLN A 95 -5.30 -19.55 -1.78
C GLN A 95 -4.22 -19.31 -2.84
N LYS A 96 -4.27 -18.16 -3.55
CA LYS A 96 -3.23 -17.80 -4.53
C LYS A 96 -1.86 -17.58 -3.89
N ILE A 97 -1.81 -16.94 -2.72
CA ILE A 97 -0.59 -16.75 -1.94
C ILE A 97 0.01 -18.12 -1.55
N ASN A 98 -0.83 -19.02 -1.03
CA ASN A 98 -0.39 -20.36 -0.63
C ASN A 98 0.08 -21.21 -1.82
N GLN A 99 -0.63 -21.17 -2.95
CA GLN A 99 -0.22 -21.85 -4.18
C GLN A 99 1.16 -21.39 -4.65
N GLN A 100 1.43 -20.08 -4.62
CA GLN A 100 2.75 -19.58 -4.98
C GLN A 100 3.82 -20.03 -3.97
N LYS A 101 3.51 -20.01 -2.66
CA LYS A 101 4.41 -20.50 -1.62
C LYS A 101 4.76 -21.98 -1.82
N GLU A 102 3.78 -22.82 -2.12
CA GLU A 102 3.98 -24.24 -2.42
C GLU A 102 4.83 -24.44 -3.68
N LYS A 103 4.60 -23.64 -4.73
CA LYS A 103 5.40 -23.65 -5.95
C LYS A 103 6.89 -23.37 -5.66
N ILE A 104 7.16 -22.31 -4.88
CA ILE A 104 8.53 -21.94 -4.46
C ILE A 104 9.15 -23.06 -3.62
N GLU A 105 8.39 -23.65 -2.71
CA GLU A 105 8.87 -24.74 -1.85
C GLU A 105 9.23 -26.00 -2.67
N ASN A 106 8.43 -26.32 -3.69
CA ASN A 106 8.73 -27.42 -4.60
C ASN A 106 10.00 -27.16 -5.43
N TYR A 107 10.23 -25.92 -5.87
CA TYR A 107 11.49 -25.55 -6.53
C TYR A 107 12.69 -25.68 -5.60
N LYS A 108 12.57 -25.25 -4.35
CA LYS A 108 13.64 -25.41 -3.34
C LYS A 108 13.98 -26.88 -3.10
N LYS A 109 12.99 -27.74 -2.93
CA LYS A 109 13.20 -29.19 -2.77
C LYS A 109 13.90 -29.80 -3.99
N LYS A 110 13.47 -29.42 -5.19
CA LYS A 110 14.09 -29.88 -6.43
C LYS A 110 15.55 -29.39 -6.54
N LEU A 111 15.80 -28.13 -6.20
CA LEU A 111 17.13 -27.53 -6.15
C LEU A 111 18.04 -28.27 -5.16
N GLU A 112 17.54 -28.63 -3.99
CA GLU A 112 18.27 -29.41 -2.98
C GLU A 112 18.65 -30.80 -3.50
N ILE A 113 17.71 -31.50 -4.13
CA ILE A 113 17.97 -32.80 -4.78
C ILE A 113 19.07 -32.67 -5.83
N LEU A 114 18.97 -31.68 -6.73
CA LEU A 114 19.93 -31.50 -7.81
C LEU A 114 21.32 -31.14 -7.30
N LYS A 115 21.43 -30.39 -6.20
CA LYS A 115 22.70 -30.04 -5.56
C LYS A 115 23.40 -31.26 -4.94
N ASP A 116 22.66 -32.29 -4.55
CA ASP A 116 23.24 -33.55 -4.08
C ASP A 116 23.49 -34.53 -5.24
N ARG A 117 24.73 -34.53 -5.73
CA ARG A 117 25.16 -35.41 -6.83
C ARG A 117 25.04 -36.91 -6.50
N GLN A 118 25.13 -37.30 -5.24
CA GLN A 118 24.99 -38.71 -4.85
C GLN A 118 23.53 -39.14 -4.95
N VAL A 119 22.62 -38.30 -4.45
CA VAL A 119 21.17 -38.52 -4.55
C VAL A 119 20.74 -38.59 -6.01
N VAL A 120 21.19 -37.64 -6.85
CA VAL A 120 20.92 -37.64 -8.30
C VAL A 120 21.34 -38.95 -8.95
N LYS A 121 22.57 -39.42 -8.71
CA LYS A 121 23.06 -40.70 -9.24
C LYS A 121 22.20 -41.88 -8.79
N SER A 122 21.80 -41.91 -7.52
CA SER A 122 20.92 -42.94 -6.96
C SER A 122 19.54 -42.95 -7.63
N LEU A 123 18.92 -41.77 -7.80
CA LEU A 123 17.62 -41.62 -8.45
C LEU A 123 17.62 -42.07 -9.92
N ILE A 124 18.71 -41.81 -10.66
CA ILE A 124 18.89 -42.28 -12.04
C ILE A 124 19.00 -43.82 -12.07
N GLN A 125 19.78 -44.41 -11.17
CA GLN A 125 19.91 -45.88 -11.06
C GLN A 125 18.59 -46.56 -10.73
N GLN A 126 17.77 -45.95 -9.87
CA GLN A 126 16.42 -46.42 -9.51
C GLN A 126 15.34 -46.10 -10.57
N ARG A 127 15.69 -45.42 -11.66
CA ARG A 127 14.78 -44.95 -12.72
C ARG A 127 13.67 -43.99 -12.22
N LEU A 128 13.93 -43.29 -11.11
CA LEU A 128 13.04 -42.25 -10.58
C LEU A 128 13.33 -40.87 -11.19
N MET A 129 14.46 -40.73 -11.89
CA MET A 129 14.83 -39.53 -12.64
C MET A 129 15.42 -39.92 -13.99
N LYS A 130 15.20 -39.07 -15.02
CA LYS A 130 15.85 -39.24 -16.32
C LYS A 130 17.37 -39.03 -16.19
N PRO A 131 18.20 -39.77 -16.95
CA PRO A 131 19.63 -39.49 -17.03
C PRO A 131 19.86 -38.04 -17.46
N LYS A 132 20.83 -37.37 -16.83
CA LYS A 132 21.25 -36.01 -17.14
C LYS A 132 22.78 -35.90 -17.13
N THR A 133 23.34 -35.06 -17.98
CA THR A 133 24.75 -34.67 -17.95
C THR A 133 25.00 -33.71 -16.79
N GLU A 134 26.28 -33.50 -16.44
CA GLU A 134 26.65 -32.53 -15.40
C GLU A 134 26.22 -31.11 -15.79
N GLU A 135 26.40 -30.75 -17.07
CA GLU A 135 26.02 -29.46 -17.65
C GLU A 135 24.49 -29.23 -17.56
N GLU A 136 23.68 -30.24 -17.93
CA GLU A 136 22.22 -30.17 -17.82
C GLU A 136 21.73 -29.99 -16.37
N ILE A 137 22.47 -30.53 -15.40
CA ILE A 137 22.16 -30.35 -13.98
C ILE A 137 22.53 -28.93 -13.52
N GLU A 138 23.68 -28.42 -13.95
CA GLU A 138 24.13 -27.06 -13.62
C GLU A 138 23.18 -26.00 -14.21
N GLU A 139 22.76 -26.15 -15.47
CA GLU A 139 21.76 -25.29 -16.11
C GLU A 139 20.43 -25.30 -15.33
N GLU A 140 19.90 -26.47 -14.98
CA GLU A 140 18.64 -26.57 -14.24
C GLU A 140 18.75 -25.98 -12.82
N ILE A 141 19.91 -26.12 -12.16
CA ILE A 141 20.18 -25.47 -10.87
C ILE A 141 20.15 -23.95 -11.02
N HIS A 142 20.75 -23.42 -12.08
CA HIS A 142 20.79 -21.99 -12.35
C HIS A 142 19.38 -21.44 -12.60
N GLU A 143 18.61 -22.06 -13.51
CA GLU A 143 17.22 -21.69 -13.80
C GLU A 143 16.34 -21.71 -12.55
N LEU A 144 16.40 -22.78 -11.75
CA LEU A 144 15.62 -22.89 -10.52
C LEU A 144 16.00 -21.81 -9.49
N THR A 145 17.28 -21.46 -9.42
CA THR A 145 17.76 -20.42 -8.50
C THR A 145 17.19 -19.06 -8.88
N GLU A 146 17.25 -18.69 -10.17
CA GLU A 146 16.66 -17.45 -10.67
C GLU A 146 15.14 -17.39 -10.43
N MET A 147 14.41 -18.46 -10.75
CA MET A 147 12.97 -18.53 -10.52
C MET A 147 12.59 -18.34 -9.04
N ILE A 148 13.36 -18.90 -8.10
CA ILE A 148 13.11 -18.75 -6.67
C ILE A 148 13.36 -17.31 -6.21
N GLU A 149 14.41 -16.66 -6.75
CA GLU A 149 14.75 -15.27 -6.42
C GLU A 149 13.72 -14.26 -6.96
N GLU A 150 13.12 -14.54 -8.11
CA GLU A 150 12.05 -13.70 -8.70
C GLU A 150 10.71 -13.89 -7.98
N GLU A 151 10.35 -15.12 -7.64
CA GLU A 151 9.01 -15.46 -7.13
C GLU A 151 8.83 -15.20 -5.62
N LYS A 152 9.86 -14.74 -4.88
CA LYS A 152 9.89 -14.44 -3.41
C LYS A 152 8.53 -14.43 -2.70
N PRO A 153 8.33 -15.19 -1.60
CA PRO A 153 7.02 -15.32 -0.97
C PRO A 153 6.43 -13.96 -0.55
N TYR A 154 5.10 -13.81 -0.67
CA TYR A 154 4.43 -12.59 -0.20
C TYR A 154 4.41 -12.50 1.32
N ASN A 155 4.67 -11.31 1.85
CA ASN A 155 4.32 -10.96 3.21
C ASN A 155 2.82 -10.70 3.29
N TYR A 156 2.11 -11.40 4.17
CA TYR A 156 0.68 -11.20 4.35
C TYR A 156 0.24 -11.41 5.80
N TYR A 157 -0.92 -10.84 6.13
CA TYR A 157 -1.63 -11.02 7.37
C TYR A 157 -3.08 -11.38 7.08
N TRP A 158 -3.50 -12.54 7.60
CA TRP A 158 -4.87 -13.01 7.51
C TRP A 158 -5.70 -12.43 8.65
N LEU A 159 -6.66 -11.57 8.32
CA LEU A 159 -7.49 -10.89 9.32
C LEU A 159 -8.66 -11.81 9.73
N THR A 160 -8.77 -12.11 11.01
CA THR A 160 -9.76 -13.10 11.49
C THR A 160 -11.07 -12.44 11.96
N SER A 161 -10.99 -11.23 12.52
CA SER A 161 -12.13 -10.50 13.06
C SER A 161 -13.23 -10.22 12.04
N ILE A 162 -14.48 -10.38 12.47
CA ILE A 162 -15.66 -10.17 11.61
C ILE A 162 -16.14 -8.72 11.69
N GLY A 163 -16.25 -8.17 12.89
CA GLY A 163 -16.80 -6.84 13.11
C GLY A 163 -15.86 -5.72 12.69
N LYS A 164 -16.44 -4.60 12.25
CA LYS A 164 -15.70 -3.49 11.63
C LYS A 164 -14.67 -2.85 12.57
N TYR A 165 -14.99 -2.73 13.85
CA TYR A 165 -14.11 -2.09 14.83
C TYR A 165 -13.08 -3.08 15.38
N GLU A 166 -13.48 -4.33 15.51
CA GLU A 166 -12.63 -5.46 15.89
C GLU A 166 -11.53 -5.68 14.84
N GLN A 167 -11.89 -5.60 13.56
CA GLN A 167 -10.93 -5.61 12.44
C GLN A 167 -9.90 -4.49 12.53
N LEU A 168 -10.33 -3.27 12.85
CA LEU A 168 -9.43 -2.14 13.04
C LEU A 168 -8.48 -2.38 14.21
N LEU A 169 -9.02 -2.81 15.36
CA LEU A 169 -8.25 -3.10 16.57
C LEU A 169 -7.23 -4.23 16.34
N GLU A 170 -7.63 -5.31 15.68
CA GLU A 170 -6.75 -6.43 15.33
C GLU A 170 -5.55 -5.93 14.51
N VAL A 171 -5.80 -5.14 13.46
CA VAL A 171 -4.72 -4.62 12.60
C VAL A 171 -3.79 -3.67 13.35
N VAL A 172 -4.33 -2.67 14.05
CA VAL A 172 -3.47 -1.69 14.74
C VAL A 172 -2.67 -2.34 15.86
N ASN A 173 -3.24 -3.32 16.58
CA ASN A 173 -2.53 -4.03 17.64
C ASN A 173 -1.48 -4.99 17.09
N HIS A 174 -1.81 -5.77 16.05
CA HIS A 174 -0.88 -6.71 15.43
C HIS A 174 0.38 -5.99 14.90
N PHE A 175 0.18 -4.88 14.21
CA PHE A 175 1.27 -4.10 13.61
C PHE A 175 1.79 -2.97 14.50
N LYS A 176 1.30 -2.85 15.74
CA LYS A 176 1.68 -1.81 16.69
C LYS A 176 1.59 -0.39 16.12
N ILE A 177 0.52 -0.12 15.37
CA ILE A 177 0.28 1.18 14.72
C ILE A 177 -0.26 2.15 15.76
N ILE A 178 0.55 3.15 16.12
CA ILE A 178 0.18 4.18 17.09
C ILE A 178 -0.36 5.42 16.38
N PHE A 179 -1.25 6.15 17.05
CA PHE A 179 -1.70 7.44 16.58
C PHE A 179 -0.65 8.51 16.90
N ILE A 180 -0.18 9.20 15.85
CA ILE A 180 0.75 10.33 15.94
C ILE A 180 0.01 11.55 15.38
N PRO A 181 -0.34 12.55 16.20
CA PRO A 181 -1.13 13.71 15.76
C PRO A 181 -0.56 14.42 14.51
N GLU A 182 0.77 14.51 14.41
CA GLU A 182 1.47 15.19 13.32
C GLU A 182 1.37 14.43 11.98
N LYS A 183 1.09 13.11 12.02
CA LYS A 183 0.89 12.28 10.82
C LYS A 183 -0.56 12.21 10.37
N LEU A 184 -1.50 12.73 11.17
CA LEU A 184 -2.92 12.72 10.85
C LEU A 184 -3.16 13.40 9.50
N PHE A 185 -3.85 12.72 8.59
CA PHE A 185 -4.09 13.20 7.22
C PHE A 185 -2.82 13.42 6.35
N GLY A 186 -1.67 12.88 6.74
CA GLY A 186 -0.43 12.92 5.93
C GLY A 186 -0.48 12.08 4.64
N ARG A 187 -1.52 11.25 4.48
CA ARG A 187 -1.79 10.46 3.27
C ARG A 187 -3.18 10.79 2.75
N CYS A 188 -3.29 10.88 1.42
CA CYS A 188 -4.55 11.15 0.75
C CYS A 188 -5.51 9.99 0.98
N TYR A 189 -6.70 10.30 1.52
CA TYR A 189 -7.74 9.31 1.75
C TYR A 189 -8.16 8.57 0.46
N SER A 190 -8.16 9.27 -0.68
CA SER A 190 -8.59 8.74 -1.97
C SER A 190 -7.52 7.87 -2.64
N CYS A 191 -6.29 8.37 -2.76
CA CYS A 191 -5.26 7.74 -3.59
C CYS A 191 -3.98 7.34 -2.84
N ASN A 192 -3.93 7.46 -1.50
CA ASN A 192 -2.76 7.15 -0.68
C ASN A 192 -1.49 8.00 -0.92
N GLY A 193 -1.53 8.95 -1.87
CA GLY A 193 -0.40 9.85 -2.12
C GLY A 193 -0.06 10.73 -0.92
N VAL A 194 1.21 11.11 -0.78
CA VAL A 194 1.66 12.02 0.28
C VAL A 194 0.95 13.36 0.17
N VAL A 195 0.49 13.88 1.30
CA VAL A 195 -0.16 15.18 1.42
C VAL A 195 0.81 16.13 2.12
N ILE A 196 1.12 17.24 1.46
CA ILE A 196 2.05 18.26 1.98
C ILE A 196 1.35 19.61 2.11
N GLU A 197 1.85 20.46 3.00
CA GLU A 197 1.47 21.89 3.02
C GLU A 197 1.94 22.56 1.72
N VAL A 198 1.09 23.39 1.13
CA VAL A 198 1.36 24.13 -0.10
C VAL A 198 1.11 25.61 0.12
N LYS A 199 1.79 26.46 -0.66
CA LYS A 199 1.58 27.90 -0.61
C LYS A 199 0.17 28.21 -1.05
N LYS A 200 -0.45 29.18 -0.40
CA LYS A 200 -1.83 29.56 -0.64
C LYS A 200 -2.01 30.09 -2.07
N GLU A 201 -1.05 30.87 -2.54
CA GLU A 201 -1.04 31.49 -3.86
C GLU A 201 -1.04 30.44 -4.98
N ASP A 202 -0.37 29.31 -4.76
CA ASP A 202 -0.24 28.23 -5.75
C ASP A 202 -1.57 27.47 -5.98
N ILE A 203 -2.53 27.55 -5.06
CA ILE A 203 -3.80 26.79 -5.13
C ILE A 203 -5.03 27.65 -5.42
N GLU A 204 -4.86 28.96 -5.61
CA GLU A 204 -5.97 29.91 -5.80
C GLU A 204 -6.94 29.49 -6.90
N HIS A 205 -6.37 29.04 -8.02
CA HIS A 205 -7.10 28.58 -9.20
C HIS A 205 -7.76 27.19 -9.06
N LEU A 206 -7.51 26.48 -7.95
CA LEU A 206 -7.99 25.12 -7.70
C LEU A 206 -9.12 25.06 -6.65
N VAL A 207 -9.41 26.18 -5.98
CA VAL A 207 -10.42 26.27 -4.92
C VAL A 207 -11.39 27.40 -5.21
N TYR A 208 -12.59 27.31 -4.64
CA TYR A 208 -13.55 28.41 -4.71
C TYR A 208 -13.00 29.66 -4.00
N GLU A 209 -13.28 30.84 -4.54
CA GLU A 209 -12.85 32.14 -4.01
C GLU A 209 -13.14 32.27 -2.50
N LYS A 210 -14.36 31.90 -2.07
CA LYS A 210 -14.73 31.93 -0.65
C LYS A 210 -13.83 31.02 0.21
N THR A 211 -13.43 29.85 -0.29
CA THR A 211 -12.51 28.95 0.41
C THR A 211 -11.13 29.58 0.52
N TYR A 212 -10.63 30.14 -0.58
CA TYR A 212 -9.35 30.84 -0.63
C TYR A 212 -9.31 32.00 0.38
N LEU A 213 -10.31 32.88 0.37
CA LEU A 213 -10.35 34.05 1.24
C LEU A 213 -10.41 33.68 2.74
N ASN A 214 -11.10 32.59 3.10
CA ASN A 214 -11.34 32.20 4.49
C ASN A 214 -10.34 31.19 5.06
N THR A 215 -9.31 30.81 4.31
CA THR A 215 -8.35 29.77 4.70
C THR A 215 -6.93 30.28 4.54
N GLU A 216 -6.10 30.14 5.58
CA GLU A 216 -4.68 30.53 5.51
C GLU A 216 -3.78 29.42 5.00
N LYS A 217 -4.06 28.17 5.40
CA LYS A 217 -3.22 27.01 5.12
C LYS A 217 -3.95 25.98 4.29
N PHE A 218 -3.24 25.46 3.29
CA PHE A 218 -3.72 24.41 2.41
C PHE A 218 -2.73 23.26 2.40
N THR A 219 -3.27 22.05 2.25
CA THR A 219 -2.46 20.90 1.91
C THR A 219 -2.92 20.32 0.58
N GLN A 220 -2.02 19.68 -0.15
CA GLN A 220 -2.32 19.07 -1.44
C GLN A 220 -1.69 17.69 -1.55
N CYS A 221 -2.47 16.75 -2.09
CA CYS A 221 -1.94 15.45 -2.45
C CYS A 221 -0.99 15.58 -3.64
N GLN A 222 0.22 15.04 -3.51
CA GLN A 222 1.21 15.09 -4.59
C GLN A 222 0.90 14.16 -5.76
N ASN A 223 0.02 13.17 -5.57
CA ASN A 223 -0.41 12.25 -6.62
C ASN A 223 -1.66 12.76 -7.36
N CYS A 224 -2.82 12.86 -6.70
CA CYS A 224 -4.08 13.23 -7.36
C CYS A 224 -4.36 14.74 -7.38
N LYS A 225 -3.46 15.58 -6.85
CA LYS A 225 -3.57 17.05 -6.78
C LYS A 225 -4.81 17.60 -6.06
N THR A 226 -5.56 16.74 -5.39
CA THR A 226 -6.66 17.15 -4.51
C THR A 226 -6.14 18.08 -3.41
N CYS A 227 -6.77 19.24 -3.29
CA CYS A 227 -6.50 20.21 -2.22
C CYS A 227 -7.40 19.91 -1.02
N PHE A 228 -6.84 20.06 0.18
CA PHE A 228 -7.52 19.91 1.46
C PHE A 228 -7.29 21.16 2.32
N TRP A 229 -8.28 21.49 3.15
CA TRP A 229 -8.22 22.64 4.05
C TRP A 229 -9.07 22.43 5.31
N GLY A 230 -8.70 23.16 6.36
CA GLY A 230 -9.31 23.08 7.70
C GLY A 230 -8.53 22.18 8.66
N ASP A 231 -8.48 22.60 9.92
CA ASP A 231 -7.80 21.90 11.01
C ASP A 231 -8.69 21.87 12.28
N ALA A 232 -8.12 21.54 13.44
CA ALA A 232 -8.85 21.48 14.70
C ALA A 232 -9.40 22.84 15.16
N GLU A 233 -8.79 23.94 14.74
CA GLU A 233 -9.05 25.31 15.18
C GLU A 233 -9.68 26.19 14.08
N ARG A 234 -9.46 25.84 12.81
CA ARG A 234 -9.76 26.66 11.63
C ARG A 234 -10.66 25.91 10.63
N GLY A 235 -11.49 26.67 9.91
CA GLY A 235 -12.53 26.14 9.02
C GLY A 235 -13.93 26.31 9.64
N ASN A 236 -14.97 25.87 8.93
CA ASN A 236 -16.36 25.96 9.41
C ASN A 236 -16.64 24.98 10.57
N ALA A 237 -17.76 25.15 11.26
CA ALA A 237 -18.10 24.33 12.43
C ALA A 237 -18.12 22.82 12.14
N TYR A 238 -18.54 22.42 10.94
CA TYR A 238 -18.53 21.02 10.51
C TYR A 238 -17.11 20.49 10.33
N GLN A 239 -16.21 21.27 9.71
CA GLN A 239 -14.80 20.89 9.50
C GLN A 239 -14.07 20.69 10.82
N ARG A 240 -14.19 21.65 11.75
CA ARG A 240 -13.57 21.54 13.07
C ARG A 240 -14.08 20.32 13.84
N LYS A 241 -15.40 20.09 13.83
CA LYS A 241 -16.02 18.91 14.44
C LYS A 241 -15.52 17.61 13.79
N PHE A 242 -15.39 17.57 12.47
CA PHE A 242 -14.87 16.41 11.75
C PHE A 242 -13.41 16.12 12.13
N PHE A 243 -12.57 17.16 12.22
CA PHE A 243 -11.16 17.02 12.62
C PHE A 243 -11.04 16.50 14.05
N GLN A 244 -11.75 17.12 15.00
CA GLN A 244 -11.78 16.69 16.41
C GLN A 244 -12.28 15.24 16.56
N ASN A 245 -13.37 14.88 15.88
CA ASN A 245 -13.85 13.50 15.85
C ASN A 245 -12.81 12.52 15.28
N SER A 246 -12.04 12.97 14.28
CA SER A 246 -10.98 12.13 13.69
C SER A 246 -9.81 11.93 14.65
N ILE A 247 -9.41 12.96 15.41
CA ILE A 247 -8.43 12.82 16.50
C ILE A 247 -8.92 11.80 17.52
N SER A 248 -10.12 11.98 18.07
CA SER A 248 -10.67 11.09 19.09
C SER A 248 -10.79 9.65 18.60
N PHE A 249 -11.22 9.46 17.35
CA PHE A 249 -11.33 8.14 16.74
C PHE A 249 -9.95 7.49 16.52
N CYS A 250 -8.97 8.24 16.03
CA CYS A 250 -7.62 7.72 15.82
C CYS A 250 -6.92 7.37 17.14
N ALA A 251 -7.09 8.19 18.16
CA ALA A 251 -6.59 7.90 19.50
C ALA A 251 -7.23 6.61 20.06
N LEU A 252 -8.54 6.44 19.91
CA LEU A 252 -9.26 5.25 20.38
C LEU A 252 -8.86 3.97 19.63
N TYR A 253 -8.68 4.06 18.31
CA TYR A 253 -8.32 2.95 17.41
C TYR A 253 -6.85 3.03 16.98
N SER A 254 -5.98 3.05 17.98
CA SER A 254 -4.53 2.92 17.82
C SER A 254 -4.00 1.91 18.84
N TYR A 255 -2.79 1.41 18.60
CA TYR A 255 -2.10 0.54 19.54
C TYR A 255 -1.70 1.31 20.80
N HIS A 256 -1.95 0.71 21.95
CA HIS A 256 -1.52 1.21 23.26
C HIS A 256 -0.73 0.11 23.96
N PRO A 257 0.59 0.28 24.20
CA PRO A 257 1.44 -0.79 24.72
C PRO A 257 1.02 -1.29 26.12
N ASP A 258 0.41 -0.42 26.93
CA ASP A 258 0.02 -0.71 28.31
C ASP A 258 -1.46 -1.14 28.46
N SER A 259 -2.21 -1.23 27.36
CA SER A 259 -3.61 -1.68 27.40
C SER A 259 -3.70 -3.19 27.23
N THR A 260 -3.29 -3.98 28.24
CA THR A 260 -3.93 -5.29 28.43
C THR A 260 -5.37 -5.01 28.82
N ARG A 261 -6.25 -4.90 27.83
CA ARG A 261 -7.69 -4.93 28.09
C ARG A 261 -7.99 -6.33 28.61
N ASP A 262 -8.29 -6.39 29.89
CA ASP A 262 -8.76 -7.56 30.60
C ASP A 262 -9.95 -8.14 29.81
N ASP A 263 -9.75 -9.31 29.19
CA ASP A 263 -10.75 -10.01 28.34
C ASP A 263 -11.78 -10.74 29.23
N SER A 264 -12.15 -10.11 30.34
CA SER A 264 -13.02 -10.64 31.39
C SER A 264 -14.30 -9.80 31.49
N SER A 265 -15.01 -9.61 30.36
CA SER A 265 -16.45 -9.33 30.37
C SER A 265 -17.06 -9.32 28.96
N LYS A 266 -17.51 -10.49 28.50
CA LYS A 266 -18.85 -10.71 27.93
C LYS A 266 -19.10 -12.19 27.64
#